data_AF-A0A6C0H3E1-F1
#
_entry.id   AF-A0A6C0H3E1-F1
#
_cell.length_a   1.000
_cell.length_b   1.000
_cell.length_c   1.000
_cell.angle_alpha   90.00
_cell.angle_beta   90.00
_cell.angle_gamma   90.00
#
_symmetry.space_group_name_H-M   'P 1'
#
loop_
_entity.id
_entity.type
_entity.pdbx_description
1 polymer ?
#
loop_
_entity_poly.entity_id
_entity_poly.type
_entity_poly.pdbx_seq_one_letter_code
_entity_poly.pdbx_strand_id
1 'polypeptide(L)'
;MDLKICEKLVNTYNSSILNNADQSLKEAFYNEATKSAEEHDCVKGRKVLLSLIKNHFDKTNKPFPDFIGGPSSLTFHWSDKYQRQIYIFGEYHSNHIDCQKEEESESIIPVEFFFYDLFRNTNAFVDILFEFPSYYKHDEYGEESYYLADDSRLAELFKKFNTCVHYNTRGHDDCRLARAHYFDIRIQSQKLINYDDILWYERIVEDILIAHDLEEEQRKKYLLIFKLIELAPKFRTILENLNDEEFWRKQIRENKIINKELDKIEYPEIKEKILEFVEKKVVKEAKKDFIYFQTYAPDILNDESSEYDVLTAYRQINLCILIPCARISDAYTLARMFKKFNMEELQEKGYVGATDQPDEARNIIVYAGNAHSEMYRKFLEKKLGFEKINHAGNLKKNPYFPVSSHYKNCIDMRKFTPDTIFSDWPPKFSISSLVEKLIYGTQTWTITEKSVINRIIENNIGFRKAYRLKPDYSNPVHRGILIVLLSLCKNNPVSAFFPLKKRPRRERRAVERITRKLKNNFIQAFRNTM
;
A
#
# COMPACT_ATOMS: atom_id res chain seq x y z
N MET A 1 32.59 -0.20 -17.91
CA MET A 1 31.51 -0.17 -16.88
C MET A 1 30.21 0.11 -17.61
N ASP A 2 29.18 -0.72 -17.44
CA ASP A 2 27.90 -0.55 -18.14
C ASP A 2 27.16 0.67 -17.57
N LEU A 3 27.22 1.80 -18.29
CA LEU A 3 26.58 3.06 -17.90
C LEU A 3 25.10 2.87 -17.54
N LYS A 4 24.42 1.89 -18.17
CA LYS A 4 23.01 1.59 -17.91
C LYS A 4 22.77 1.02 -16.52
N ILE A 5 23.71 0.26 -15.96
CA ILE A 5 23.58 -0.30 -14.60
C ILE A 5 23.73 0.82 -13.58
N CYS A 6 24.73 1.69 -13.73
CA CYS A 6 24.94 2.83 -12.85
C CYS A 6 23.74 3.78 -12.83
N GLU A 7 23.21 4.14 -14.01
CA GLU A 7 22.00 4.96 -14.12
C GLU A 7 20.81 4.32 -13.42
N LYS A 8 20.58 3.02 -13.62
CA LYS A 8 19.49 2.31 -12.94
C LYS A 8 19.67 2.28 -11.43
N LEU A 9 20.88 2.04 -10.92
CA LEU A 9 21.18 2.06 -9.49
C LEU A 9 20.89 3.44 -8.89
N VAL A 10 21.35 4.51 -9.54
CA VAL A 10 21.12 5.90 -9.11
C VAL A 10 19.64 6.27 -9.15
N ASN A 11 18.89 5.81 -10.15
CA ASN A 11 17.47 6.19 -10.30
C ASN A 11 16.52 5.38 -9.42
N THR A 12 16.89 4.13 -9.10
CA THR A 12 15.99 3.20 -8.39
C THR A 12 16.39 2.95 -6.95
N TYR A 13 17.65 3.20 -6.62
CA TYR A 13 18.26 2.85 -5.34
C TYR A 13 17.94 1.39 -4.94
N ASN A 14 18.07 0.47 -5.89
CA ASN A 14 17.81 -0.95 -5.67
C ASN A 14 19.00 -1.78 -6.17
N SER A 15 19.82 -2.27 -5.25
CA SER A 15 21.05 -2.98 -5.60
C SER A 15 20.81 -4.37 -6.19
N SER A 16 19.57 -4.88 -6.17
CA SER A 16 19.24 -6.15 -6.85
C SER A 16 19.44 -6.12 -8.36
N ILE A 17 19.56 -4.93 -8.97
CA ILE A 17 19.96 -4.77 -10.37
C ILE A 17 21.29 -5.52 -10.65
N LEU A 18 22.17 -5.61 -9.64
CA LEU A 18 23.45 -6.29 -9.73
C LEU A 18 23.32 -7.82 -9.81
N ASN A 19 22.16 -8.43 -9.53
CA ASN A 19 21.99 -9.89 -9.64
C ASN A 19 22.40 -10.43 -11.01
N ASN A 20 22.11 -9.67 -12.07
CA ASN A 20 22.36 -10.05 -13.46
C ASN A 20 23.69 -9.50 -14.01
N ALA A 21 24.45 -8.76 -13.21
CA ALA A 21 25.77 -8.29 -13.60
C ALA A 21 26.77 -9.45 -13.65
N ASP A 22 27.81 -9.30 -14.45
CA ASP A 22 28.95 -10.23 -14.45
C ASP A 22 29.70 -10.16 -13.12
N GLN A 23 30.46 -11.22 -12.83
CA GLN A 23 31.13 -11.38 -11.54
C GLN A 23 32.17 -10.28 -11.29
N SER A 24 32.92 -9.86 -12.32
CA SER A 24 33.93 -8.81 -12.18
C SER A 24 33.32 -7.47 -11.79
N LEU A 25 32.15 -7.15 -12.37
CA LEU A 25 31.42 -5.94 -12.04
C LEU A 25 30.81 -6.00 -10.63
N LYS A 26 30.27 -7.15 -10.22
CA LYS A 26 29.78 -7.36 -8.85
C LYS A 26 30.87 -7.12 -7.81
N GLU A 27 32.05 -7.70 -8.02
CA GLU A 27 33.22 -7.54 -7.15
C GLU A 27 33.68 -6.08 -7.10
N ALA A 28 33.72 -5.39 -8.24
CA ALA A 28 34.08 -3.97 -8.28
C ALA A 28 33.12 -3.10 -7.45
N PHE A 29 31.81 -3.29 -7.60
CA PHE A 29 30.81 -2.56 -6.80
C PHE A 29 30.90 -2.90 -5.31
N TYR A 30 31.08 -4.17 -4.95
CA TYR A 30 31.22 -4.58 -3.57
C TYR A 30 32.47 -4.01 -2.89
N ASN A 31 33.62 -4.04 -3.58
CA ASN A 31 34.87 -3.51 -3.05
C ASN A 31 34.77 -1.99 -2.83
N GLU A 32 34.20 -1.26 -3.78
CA GLU A 32 34.00 0.19 -3.65
C GLU A 32 33.04 0.53 -2.48
N ALA A 33 31.94 -0.22 -2.36
CA ALA A 33 30.99 -0.05 -1.27
C ALA A 33 31.59 -0.34 0.11
N THR A 34 32.42 -1.39 0.21
CA THR A 34 33.13 -1.77 1.44
C THR A 34 34.17 -0.72 1.82
N LYS A 35 35.00 -0.29 0.85
CA LYS A 35 36.01 0.75 1.05
C LYS A 35 35.38 2.06 1.54
N SER A 36 34.28 2.49 0.92
CA SER A 36 33.58 3.71 1.33
C SER A 36 32.95 3.60 2.72
N ALA A 37 32.63 2.39 3.20
CA ALA A 37 32.11 2.20 4.55
C ALA A 37 33.21 2.28 5.62
N GLU A 38 34.45 1.94 5.26
CA GLU A 38 35.62 1.99 6.15
C GLU A 38 36.20 3.41 6.22
N GLU A 39 36.27 4.12 5.09
CA GLU A 39 36.77 5.49 5.01
C GLU A 39 35.74 6.49 5.57
N HIS A 40 35.85 6.81 6.86
CA HIS A 40 34.95 7.77 7.54
C HIS A 40 34.93 9.17 6.89
N ASP A 41 35.97 9.51 6.12
CA ASP A 41 36.21 10.84 5.54
C ASP A 41 35.81 10.99 4.07
N CYS A 42 35.16 9.99 3.46
CA CYS A 42 34.69 10.12 2.09
C CYS A 42 33.43 11.03 2.02
N VAL A 43 33.68 12.34 1.96
CA VAL A 43 32.69 13.41 1.73
C VAL A 43 32.13 13.39 0.29
N LYS A 44 32.75 12.62 -0.62
CA LYS A 44 32.34 12.54 -2.03
C LYS A 44 31.73 11.16 -2.33
N GLY A 45 30.41 11.09 -2.44
CA GLY A 45 29.73 9.87 -2.92
C GLY A 45 28.28 9.75 -2.47
N ARG A 46 27.57 8.78 -3.05
CA ARG A 46 26.21 8.41 -2.65
C ARG A 46 26.24 7.34 -1.55
N LYS A 47 26.46 7.73 -0.29
CA LYS A 47 26.67 6.84 0.88
C LYS A 47 25.51 5.87 1.10
N VAL A 48 24.27 6.33 0.91
CA VAL A 48 23.07 5.50 0.98
C VAL A 48 23.14 4.40 -0.08
N LEU A 49 23.42 4.74 -1.33
CA LEU A 49 23.52 3.75 -2.41
C LEU A 49 24.63 2.72 -2.15
N LEU A 50 25.80 3.17 -1.69
CA LEU A 50 26.91 2.26 -1.35
C LEU A 50 26.54 1.33 -0.20
N SER A 51 25.83 1.82 0.82
CA SER A 51 25.33 0.97 1.91
C SER A 51 24.34 -0.09 1.42
N LEU A 52 23.44 0.26 0.49
CA LEU A 52 22.50 -0.68 -0.12
C LEU A 52 23.21 -1.75 -0.99
N ILE A 53 24.31 -1.37 -1.65
CA ILE A 53 25.15 -2.29 -2.42
C ILE A 53 25.89 -3.23 -1.47
N LYS A 54 26.48 -2.73 -0.39
CA LYS A 54 27.13 -3.56 0.62
C LYS A 54 26.15 -4.59 1.20
N ASN A 55 24.97 -4.14 1.66
CA ASN A 55 23.92 -5.00 2.19
C ASN A 55 23.43 -6.06 1.18
N HIS A 56 23.54 -5.81 -0.12
CA HIS A 56 23.19 -6.79 -1.16
C HIS A 56 24.08 -8.03 -1.13
N PHE A 57 25.38 -7.82 -0.92
CA PHE A 57 26.39 -8.86 -0.96
C PHE A 57 26.60 -9.49 0.42
N ASP A 58 26.44 -8.70 1.50
CA ASP A 58 26.50 -9.14 2.90
C ASP A 58 25.21 -9.84 3.37
N LYS A 59 24.68 -10.77 2.57
CA LYS A 59 23.33 -11.38 2.69
C LYS A 59 22.91 -11.90 4.08
N THR A 60 23.82 -11.95 5.05
CA THR A 60 23.62 -12.46 6.41
C THR A 60 22.63 -11.67 7.26
N ASN A 61 22.30 -10.41 6.90
CA ASN A 61 21.64 -9.50 7.85
C ASN A 61 20.17 -9.16 7.49
N LYS A 62 19.67 -9.57 6.33
CA LYS A 62 18.30 -9.23 5.93
C LYS A 62 17.31 -10.18 6.61
N PRO A 63 16.28 -9.68 7.31
CA PRO A 63 15.33 -10.55 7.99
C PRO A 63 14.49 -11.31 6.96
N PHE A 64 14.51 -12.63 7.04
CA PHE A 64 13.62 -13.51 6.27
C PHE A 64 13.08 -14.63 7.15
N PRO A 65 12.15 -14.32 8.07
CA PRO A 65 11.56 -15.34 8.93
C PRO A 65 10.62 -16.25 8.15
N ASP A 66 10.31 -17.43 8.70
CA ASP A 66 9.28 -18.32 8.18
C ASP A 66 7.88 -17.71 8.34
N PHE A 67 7.69 -16.95 9.42
CA PHE A 67 6.46 -16.24 9.71
C PHE A 67 6.67 -14.81 10.19
N ILE A 68 5.80 -13.90 9.74
CA ILE A 68 5.67 -12.56 10.30
C ILE A 68 4.41 -12.51 11.15
N GLY A 69 4.57 -12.24 12.45
CA GLY A 69 3.49 -12.13 13.41
C GLY A 69 2.86 -10.74 13.42
N GLY A 70 1.52 -10.69 13.51
CA GLY A 70 0.71 -9.47 13.58
C GLY A 70 -0.15 -9.22 12.34
N PRO A 71 0.41 -9.05 11.14
CA PRO A 71 -0.38 -8.75 9.96
C PRO A 71 -1.15 -9.99 9.50
N SER A 72 -2.29 -9.74 8.86
CA SER A 72 -3.22 -10.77 8.38
C SER A 72 -3.04 -11.13 6.90
N SER A 73 -2.42 -10.22 6.14
CA SER A 73 -2.22 -10.40 4.71
C SER A 73 -1.05 -9.58 4.20
N LEU A 74 -0.35 -10.12 3.20
CA LEU A 74 0.71 -9.44 2.46
C LEU A 74 0.44 -9.63 0.97
N THR A 75 0.58 -8.56 0.20
CA THR A 75 0.60 -8.63 -1.27
C THR A 75 1.78 -7.87 -1.82
N PHE A 76 2.43 -8.42 -2.85
CA PHE A 76 3.49 -7.78 -3.62
C PHE A 76 2.97 -7.40 -5.00
N HIS A 77 3.08 -6.12 -5.35
CA HIS A 77 2.64 -5.53 -6.61
C HIS A 77 3.82 -4.94 -7.38
N TRP A 78 3.79 -5.05 -8.70
CA TRP A 78 4.79 -4.50 -9.61
C TRP A 78 4.14 -3.73 -10.74
N SER A 79 4.74 -2.60 -11.13
CA SER A 79 4.40 -1.92 -12.37
C SER A 79 5.63 -1.70 -13.23
N ASP A 80 5.59 -2.26 -14.44
CA ASP A 80 6.57 -2.00 -15.50
C ASP A 80 6.44 -0.57 -16.03
N LYS A 81 5.23 -0.03 -16.12
CA LYS A 81 4.99 1.35 -16.58
C LYS A 81 5.62 2.37 -15.63
N TYR A 82 5.41 2.19 -14.33
CA TYR A 82 5.87 3.15 -13.32
C TYR A 82 7.21 2.77 -12.69
N GLN A 83 7.74 1.57 -13.01
CA GLN A 83 8.95 1.00 -12.40
C GLN A 83 8.88 1.10 -10.86
N ARG A 84 7.86 0.46 -10.25
CA ARG A 84 7.61 0.51 -8.80
C ARG A 84 7.23 -0.85 -8.22
N GLN A 85 7.83 -1.18 -7.08
CA GLN A 85 7.52 -2.33 -6.24
C GLN A 85 6.74 -1.88 -5.01
N ILE A 86 5.58 -2.48 -4.74
CA ILE A 86 4.73 -2.10 -3.61
C ILE A 86 4.33 -3.35 -2.82
N TYR A 87 4.72 -3.41 -1.56
CA TYR A 87 4.30 -4.42 -0.59
C TYR A 87 3.20 -3.81 0.29
N ILE A 88 2.08 -4.52 0.46
CA ILE A 88 0.94 -4.04 1.25
C ILE A 88 0.60 -5.08 2.30
N PHE A 89 0.91 -4.73 3.55
CA PHE A 89 0.58 -5.45 4.77
C PHE A 89 -0.74 -4.96 5.34
N GLY A 90 -1.71 -5.86 5.50
CA GLY A 90 -3.00 -5.57 6.10
C GLY A 90 -3.13 -6.16 7.50
N GLU A 91 -3.52 -5.37 8.50
CA GLU A 91 -3.73 -5.80 9.89
C GLU A 91 -5.22 -5.72 10.31
N TYR A 92 -5.61 -6.46 11.34
CA TYR A 92 -6.91 -6.31 12.03
C TYR A 92 -6.80 -5.49 13.33
N HIS A 93 -5.72 -4.73 13.53
CA HIS A 93 -5.41 -3.99 14.76
C HIS A 93 -5.51 -4.85 16.03
N SER A 94 -4.96 -6.07 15.97
CA SER A 94 -5.06 -7.05 17.05
C SER A 94 -3.70 -7.25 17.70
N ASN A 95 -3.58 -7.06 19.01
CA ASN A 95 -2.33 -7.31 19.74
C ASN A 95 -1.92 -8.79 19.80
N HIS A 96 -2.84 -9.70 19.47
CA HIS A 96 -2.56 -11.13 19.46
C HIS A 96 -1.76 -11.55 18.21
N ILE A 97 -0.65 -12.27 18.41
CA ILE A 97 0.08 -13.00 17.36
C ILE A 97 -0.33 -14.47 17.49
N ASP A 98 -0.93 -15.03 16.44
CA ASP A 98 -1.44 -16.39 16.42
C ASP A 98 -0.67 -17.30 15.45
N CYS A 99 0.60 -17.00 15.18
CA CYS A 99 1.48 -17.91 14.45
C CYS A 99 1.72 -19.17 15.28
N GLN A 100 1.26 -20.33 14.82
CA GLN A 100 1.71 -21.62 15.38
C GLN A 100 2.88 -22.13 14.56
N LYS A 101 3.92 -22.58 15.27
CA LYS A 101 5.02 -23.32 14.67
C LYS A 101 4.58 -24.75 14.40
N GLU A 102 4.84 -25.24 13.21
CA GLU A 102 4.78 -26.66 12.85
C GLU A 102 6.06 -27.38 13.30
N GLU A 103 7.20 -26.68 13.31
CA GLU A 103 8.51 -27.18 13.77
C GLU A 103 9.20 -26.17 14.70
N GLU A 104 9.96 -26.65 15.70
CA GLU A 104 10.68 -25.76 16.65
C GLU A 104 11.70 -24.84 15.96
N SER A 105 12.25 -25.30 14.82
CA SER A 105 13.19 -24.59 13.95
C SER A 105 12.58 -23.35 13.27
N GLU A 106 11.25 -23.28 13.16
CA GLU A 106 10.59 -22.19 12.44
C GLU A 106 10.77 -20.86 13.18
N SER A 107 11.15 -19.84 12.41
CA SER A 107 11.38 -18.50 12.90
C SER A 107 10.10 -17.66 12.79
N ILE A 108 9.67 -17.09 13.92
CA ILE A 108 8.56 -16.13 13.97
C ILE A 108 9.16 -14.80 14.42
N ILE A 109 8.97 -13.76 13.61
CA ILE A 109 9.37 -12.39 13.97
C ILE A 109 8.11 -11.51 13.96
N PRO A 110 7.78 -10.80 15.05
CA PRO A 110 6.72 -9.82 15.02
C PRO A 110 7.02 -8.69 14.03
N VAL A 111 5.99 -8.12 13.42
CA VAL A 111 6.15 -7.19 12.29
C VAL A 111 6.95 -5.93 12.63
N GLU A 112 6.87 -5.44 13.86
CA GLU A 112 7.61 -4.28 14.33
C GLU A 112 9.13 -4.53 14.40
N PHE A 113 9.56 -5.74 14.75
CA PHE A 113 10.96 -6.13 14.67
C PHE A 113 11.37 -6.43 13.23
N PHE A 114 10.51 -7.12 12.48
CA PHE A 114 10.77 -7.43 11.07
C PHE A 114 11.03 -6.15 10.25
N PHE A 115 10.19 -5.13 10.39
CA PHE A 115 10.41 -3.87 9.68
C PHE A 115 11.64 -3.13 10.17
N TYR A 116 11.93 -3.15 11.47
CA TYR A 116 13.10 -2.46 12.01
C TYR A 116 14.40 -3.08 11.47
N ASP A 117 14.49 -4.41 11.47
CA ASP A 117 15.63 -5.14 10.91
C ASP A 117 15.72 -4.95 9.39
N LEU A 118 14.58 -4.91 8.69
CA LEU A 118 14.54 -4.64 7.26
C LEU A 118 15.04 -3.21 6.97
N PHE A 119 14.67 -2.23 7.79
CA PHE A 119 15.10 -0.82 7.64
C PHE A 119 16.62 -0.69 7.65
N ARG A 120 17.30 -1.44 8.52
CA ARG A 120 18.75 -1.35 8.73
C ARG A 120 19.55 -2.17 7.73
N ASN A 121 18.96 -3.25 7.21
CA ASN A 121 19.66 -4.25 6.42
C ASN A 121 19.11 -4.42 4.99
N THR A 122 18.21 -3.55 4.55
CA THR A 122 17.66 -3.58 3.19
C THR A 122 18.75 -3.33 2.15
N ASN A 123 18.57 -3.94 0.98
CA ASN A 123 19.37 -3.74 -0.22
C ASN A 123 18.65 -2.81 -1.24
N ALA A 124 17.51 -2.25 -0.86
CA ALA A 124 16.83 -1.23 -1.65
C ALA A 124 16.38 -0.08 -0.74
N PHE A 125 16.39 1.16 -1.24
CA PHE A 125 15.89 2.29 -0.49
C PHE A 125 14.37 2.20 -0.37
N VAL A 126 13.86 2.10 0.86
CA VAL A 126 12.44 1.82 1.12
C VAL A 126 11.69 3.07 1.56
N ASP A 127 10.55 3.34 0.94
CA ASP A 127 9.55 4.25 1.50
C ASP A 127 8.48 3.44 2.23
N ILE A 128 8.43 3.54 3.57
CA ILE A 128 7.43 2.84 4.38
C ILE A 128 6.33 3.80 4.83
N LEU A 129 5.08 3.42 4.56
CA LEU A 129 3.87 4.16 4.90
C LEU A 129 3.16 3.42 6.03
N PHE A 130 3.17 4.01 7.22
CA PHE A 130 2.51 3.51 8.42
C PHE A 130 1.21 4.28 8.68
N GLU A 131 0.20 3.57 9.17
CA GLU A 131 -1.05 4.15 9.68
C GLU A 131 -0.83 4.79 11.06
N PHE A 132 0.16 5.68 11.14
CA PHE A 132 0.36 6.53 12.30
C PHE A 132 -0.47 7.80 12.13
N PRO A 133 -1.00 8.35 13.24
CA PRO A 133 -1.53 9.70 13.29
C PRO A 133 -0.55 10.70 12.69
N SER A 134 -1.04 11.68 11.94
CA SER A 134 -0.22 12.79 11.49
C SER A 134 0.09 13.76 12.63
N TYR A 135 1.17 14.53 12.48
CA TYR A 135 1.52 15.59 13.41
C TYR A 135 1.82 16.87 12.64
N TYR A 136 1.77 18.00 13.35
CA TYR A 136 1.98 19.30 12.74
C TYR A 136 3.48 19.62 12.62
N LYS A 137 3.83 20.25 11.50
CA LYS A 137 5.20 20.62 11.20
C LYS A 137 5.70 21.58 12.28
N HIS A 138 6.80 21.24 12.95
CA HIS A 138 7.43 21.92 14.10
C HIS A 138 6.93 21.51 15.50
N ASP A 139 5.84 20.75 15.60
CA ASP A 139 5.51 20.06 16.85
C ASP A 139 6.23 18.69 16.81
N GLU A 140 6.83 18.28 17.93
CA GLU A 140 7.20 16.87 18.12
C GLU A 140 5.89 16.09 18.38
N TYR A 141 5.80 14.81 18.03
CA TYR A 141 4.83 13.91 18.66
C TYR A 141 5.06 14.07 20.16
N GLY A 142 4.14 14.75 20.84
CA GLY A 142 4.25 14.97 22.27
C GLY A 142 4.33 13.65 23.02
N GLU A 143 4.86 13.69 24.24
CA GLU A 143 4.75 12.56 25.19
C GLU A 143 3.28 12.10 25.31
N GLU A 144 2.34 13.03 25.09
CA GLU A 144 0.89 12.85 25.01
C GLU A 144 0.38 12.20 23.71
N SER A 145 1.14 11.34 23.04
CA SER A 145 0.64 10.53 21.91
C SER A 145 -0.32 9.40 22.36
N TYR A 146 -1.26 9.76 23.26
CA TYR A 146 -2.30 8.99 23.95
C TYR A 146 -3.28 8.21 23.03
N TYR A 147 -3.12 8.26 21.72
CA TYR A 147 -4.08 7.65 20.78
C TYR A 147 -3.86 6.15 20.57
N LEU A 148 -2.69 5.65 20.92
CA LEU A 148 -2.41 4.24 20.86
C LEU A 148 -2.37 3.75 22.29
N ALA A 149 -3.28 2.83 22.64
CA ALA A 149 -3.19 2.11 23.90
C ALA A 149 -1.74 1.61 24.05
N ASP A 150 -1.12 1.85 25.20
CA ASP A 150 0.32 1.71 25.39
C ASP A 150 0.86 0.32 25.01
N ASP A 151 -0.01 -0.68 25.13
CA ASP A 151 0.23 -2.10 24.84
C ASP A 151 -0.23 -2.53 23.43
N SER A 152 -0.57 -1.57 22.56
CA SER A 152 -0.96 -1.88 21.19
C SER A 152 0.24 -2.11 20.29
N ARG A 153 0.14 -3.05 19.34
CA ARG A 153 1.24 -3.28 18.37
C ARG A 153 1.56 -2.04 17.54
N LEU A 154 0.54 -1.25 17.20
CA LEU A 154 0.75 0.03 16.55
C LEU A 154 1.56 0.99 17.43
N ALA A 155 1.34 1.00 18.76
CA ALA A 155 2.17 1.77 19.68
C ALA A 155 3.62 1.30 19.68
N GLU A 156 3.87 -0.02 19.72
CA GLU A 156 5.24 -0.57 19.65
C GLU A 156 5.93 -0.23 18.34
N LEU A 157 5.21 -0.37 17.22
CA LEU A 157 5.70 0.00 15.90
C LEU A 157 6.02 1.50 15.84
N PHE A 158 5.12 2.35 16.37
CA PHE A 158 5.35 3.77 16.47
C PHE A 158 6.57 4.11 17.33
N LYS A 159 6.70 3.52 18.53
CA LYS A 159 7.85 3.69 19.43
C LYS A 159 9.18 3.37 18.73
N LYS A 160 9.24 2.29 17.94
CA LYS A 160 10.44 1.92 17.16
C LYS A 160 10.77 2.87 16.01
N PHE A 161 9.75 3.41 15.35
CA PHE A 161 9.93 4.24 14.15
C PHE A 161 9.81 5.75 14.39
N ASN A 162 9.53 6.17 15.63
CA ASN A 162 9.32 7.57 15.98
C ASN A 162 10.47 8.45 15.49
N THR A 163 11.70 8.05 15.79
CA THR A 163 12.93 8.71 15.32
C THR A 163 12.98 8.86 13.80
N CYS A 164 12.47 7.90 13.03
CA CYS A 164 12.50 7.93 11.56
C CYS A 164 11.34 8.69 10.92
N VAL A 165 10.26 8.93 11.66
CA VAL A 165 9.09 9.69 11.18
C VAL A 165 9.21 11.17 11.55
N HIS A 166 9.77 11.45 12.72
CA HIS A 166 9.95 12.79 13.25
C HIS A 166 10.84 13.68 12.41
N TYR A 167 10.45 14.94 12.30
CA TYR A 167 11.11 15.87 11.40
C TYR A 167 12.57 16.12 11.77
N ASN A 168 12.84 16.32 13.06
CA ASN A 168 14.16 16.68 13.58
C ASN A 168 15.10 15.48 13.69
N THR A 169 14.57 14.26 13.81
CA THR A 169 15.36 13.06 14.12
C THR A 169 15.43 12.06 12.97
N ARG A 170 14.64 12.21 11.90
CA ARG A 170 14.64 11.30 10.74
C ARG A 170 15.94 11.25 9.94
N GLY A 171 16.88 12.15 10.21
CA GLY A 171 18.25 12.08 9.69
C GLY A 171 19.16 11.10 10.45
N HIS A 172 18.66 10.42 11.48
CA HIS A 172 19.42 9.44 12.26
C HIS A 172 19.95 8.30 11.37
N ASP A 173 21.12 7.77 11.70
CA ASP A 173 21.80 6.74 10.90
C ASP A 173 20.96 5.48 10.70
N ASP A 174 20.17 5.08 11.70
CA ASP A 174 19.25 3.94 11.60
C ASP A 174 18.14 4.14 10.55
N CYS A 175 17.85 5.40 10.17
CA CYS A 175 16.84 5.75 9.19
C CYS A 175 17.42 5.99 7.80
N ARG A 176 18.75 5.90 7.60
CA ARG A 176 19.40 6.35 6.36
C ARG A 176 19.00 5.57 5.10
N LEU A 177 18.59 4.32 5.24
CA LEU A 177 18.28 3.43 4.10
C LEU A 177 16.79 3.43 3.74
N ALA A 178 15.96 4.19 4.46
CA ALA A 178 14.53 4.19 4.22
C ALA A 178 13.84 5.43 4.80
N ARG A 179 12.74 5.88 4.19
CA ARG A 179 11.91 6.96 4.74
C ARG A 179 10.66 6.38 5.36
N ALA A 180 10.41 6.72 6.62
CA ALA A 180 9.16 6.41 7.28
C ALA A 180 8.18 7.58 7.15
N HIS A 181 6.92 7.24 6.86
CA HIS A 181 5.85 8.20 6.61
C HIS A 181 4.62 7.79 7.40
N TYR A 182 4.05 8.72 8.16
CA TYR A 182 2.67 8.58 8.60
C TYR A 182 1.71 8.81 7.43
N PHE A 183 0.51 8.25 7.52
CA PHE A 183 -0.55 8.57 6.56
C PHE A 183 -1.93 8.85 7.14
N ASP A 184 -2.14 8.65 8.44
CA ASP A 184 -3.44 8.94 9.02
C ASP A 184 -3.60 10.44 9.28
N ILE A 185 -4.20 11.14 8.31
CA ILE A 185 -4.38 12.59 8.33
C ILE A 185 -5.66 13.03 9.07
N ARG A 186 -6.42 12.11 9.66
CA ARG A 186 -7.62 12.43 10.46
C ARG A 186 -7.24 13.14 11.76
N ILE A 187 -6.12 12.71 12.35
CA ILE A 187 -5.57 13.27 13.57
C ILE A 187 -4.55 14.33 13.15
N GLN A 188 -4.96 15.60 13.14
CA GLN A 188 -4.07 16.75 12.91
C GLN A 188 -4.06 17.69 14.09
N SER A 189 -2.92 18.36 14.32
CA SER A 189 -2.88 19.44 15.30
C SER A 189 -3.81 20.59 14.87
N GLN A 190 -4.40 21.24 15.86
CA GLN A 190 -5.49 22.21 15.70
C GLN A 190 -5.14 23.43 14.81
N LYS A 191 -3.86 23.63 14.47
CA LYS A 191 -3.36 24.81 13.74
C LYS A 191 -3.67 24.81 12.23
N LEU A 192 -4.07 23.68 11.62
CA LEU A 192 -4.37 23.60 10.17
C LEU A 192 -5.85 23.81 9.79
N ILE A 193 -6.70 24.09 10.77
CA ILE A 193 -8.15 24.06 10.61
C ILE A 193 -8.69 25.42 10.15
N ASN A 194 -8.60 25.71 8.86
CA ASN A 194 -9.26 26.85 8.22
C ASN A 194 -10.28 26.44 7.13
N TYR A 195 -10.82 25.21 7.19
CA TYR A 195 -11.75 24.67 6.18
C TYR A 195 -12.99 24.05 6.83
N ASP A 196 -14.13 24.11 6.12
CA ASP A 196 -15.34 23.31 6.37
C ASP A 196 -15.09 21.84 6.00
N ASP A 197 -14.07 21.26 6.64
CA ASP A 197 -13.57 19.91 6.36
C ASP A 197 -14.17 18.93 7.36
N ILE A 198 -14.66 17.80 6.86
CA ILE A 198 -15.18 16.71 7.69
C ILE A 198 -14.12 16.11 8.62
N LEU A 199 -12.84 16.16 8.27
CA LEU A 199 -11.73 15.74 9.14
C LEU A 199 -11.63 16.62 10.38
N TRP A 200 -11.93 17.91 10.25
CA TRP A 200 -12.01 18.79 11.42
C TRP A 200 -13.15 18.39 12.33
N TYR A 201 -14.33 18.13 11.76
CA TYR A 201 -15.49 17.69 12.53
C TYR A 201 -15.20 16.38 13.26
N GLU A 202 -14.65 15.37 12.58
CA GLU A 202 -14.24 14.09 13.18
C GLU A 202 -13.30 14.32 14.38
N ARG A 203 -12.31 15.21 14.22
CA ARG A 203 -11.36 15.50 15.29
C ARG A 203 -12.00 16.15 16.51
N ILE A 204 -12.83 17.18 16.30
CA ILE A 204 -13.59 17.81 17.40
C ILE A 204 -14.47 16.77 18.07
N VAL A 205 -15.04 15.84 17.30
CA VAL A 205 -15.86 14.78 17.84
C VAL A 205 -15.10 13.84 18.73
N GLU A 206 -13.96 13.38 18.27
CA GLU A 206 -13.07 12.53 19.04
C GLU A 206 -12.64 13.20 20.36
N ASP A 207 -12.19 14.46 20.31
CA ASP A 207 -11.76 15.20 21.51
C ASP A 207 -12.90 15.32 22.55
N ILE A 208 -14.15 15.54 22.12
CA ILE A 208 -15.34 15.61 22.98
C ILE A 208 -15.74 14.24 23.53
N LEU A 209 -15.57 13.17 22.74
CA LEU A 209 -15.87 11.82 23.18
C LEU A 209 -14.88 11.32 24.23
N ILE A 210 -13.57 11.52 23.99
CA ILE A 210 -12.48 11.05 24.85
C ILE A 210 -12.45 11.81 26.18
N ALA A 211 -12.68 13.13 26.17
CA ALA A 211 -12.57 13.94 27.38
C ALA A 211 -13.63 13.60 28.45
N HIS A 212 -14.69 12.86 28.11
CA HIS A 212 -15.93 12.82 28.90
C HIS A 212 -16.61 11.44 28.98
N ASP A 213 -15.86 10.38 29.32
CA ASP A 213 -16.38 8.99 29.36
C ASP A 213 -17.11 8.62 30.68
N LEU A 214 -17.28 9.56 31.62
CA LEU A 214 -18.02 9.35 32.88
C LEU A 214 -19.43 9.97 32.85
N GLU A 215 -20.40 9.39 33.58
CA GLU A 215 -21.81 9.87 33.61
C GLU A 215 -21.94 11.34 34.02
N GLU A 216 -21.15 11.81 35.00
CA GLU A 216 -21.14 13.24 35.42
C GLU A 216 -20.68 14.21 34.32
N GLU A 217 -20.13 13.70 33.22
CA GLU A 217 -19.60 14.48 32.12
C GLU A 217 -20.54 14.57 30.91
N GLN A 218 -21.64 13.81 30.90
CA GLN A 218 -22.63 13.86 29.81
C GLN A 218 -23.23 15.27 29.65
N ARG A 219 -23.56 15.93 30.75
CA ARG A 219 -24.07 17.32 30.70
C ARG A 219 -23.02 18.31 30.20
N LYS A 220 -21.75 18.13 30.57
CA LYS A 220 -20.65 18.98 30.06
C LYS A 220 -20.50 18.80 28.56
N LYS A 221 -20.57 17.55 28.10
CA LYS A 221 -20.49 17.16 26.70
C LYS A 221 -21.62 17.76 25.87
N TYR A 222 -22.86 17.66 26.36
CA TYR A 222 -24.03 18.31 25.78
C TYR A 222 -23.81 19.83 25.64
N LEU A 223 -23.44 20.50 26.74
CA LEU A 223 -23.21 21.94 26.74
C LEU A 223 -22.08 22.35 25.78
N LEU A 224 -21.06 21.50 25.61
CA LEU A 224 -19.97 21.73 24.67
C LEU A 224 -20.42 21.60 23.21
N ILE A 225 -21.25 20.60 22.89
CA ILE A 225 -21.86 20.45 21.56
C ILE A 225 -22.71 21.68 21.22
N PHE A 226 -23.55 22.15 22.15
CA PHE A 226 -24.33 23.38 21.96
C PHE A 226 -23.47 24.61 21.71
N LYS A 227 -22.44 24.81 22.53
CA LYS A 227 -21.48 25.90 22.34
C LYS A 227 -20.78 25.81 20.98
N LEU A 228 -20.50 24.61 20.46
CA LEU A 228 -19.91 24.46 19.14
C LEU A 228 -20.87 24.83 18.01
N ILE A 229 -22.15 24.46 18.14
CA ILE A 229 -23.18 24.86 17.16
C ILE A 229 -23.36 26.37 17.14
N GLU A 230 -23.32 27.02 18.31
CA GLU A 230 -23.45 28.47 18.46
C GLU A 230 -22.21 29.23 17.97
N LEU A 231 -21.02 28.79 18.39
CA LEU A 231 -19.78 29.54 18.21
C LEU A 231 -18.99 29.15 16.95
N ALA A 232 -19.29 28.00 16.33
CA ALA A 232 -18.60 27.51 15.14
C ALA A 232 -19.58 27.24 13.98
N PRO A 233 -19.91 28.24 13.15
CA PRO A 233 -20.83 28.09 12.01
C PRO A 233 -20.50 26.94 11.06
N LYS A 234 -19.21 26.60 10.95
CA LYS A 234 -18.72 25.43 10.19
C LYS A 234 -19.23 24.09 10.72
N PHE A 235 -19.42 23.94 12.03
CA PHE A 235 -19.95 22.73 12.65
C PHE A 235 -21.40 22.48 12.20
N ARG A 236 -22.23 23.53 12.27
CA ARG A 236 -23.60 23.53 11.74
C ARG A 236 -23.62 23.22 10.24
N THR A 237 -22.79 23.91 9.46
CA THR A 237 -22.71 23.73 8.00
C THR A 237 -22.37 22.28 7.64
N ILE A 238 -21.43 21.64 8.35
CA ILE A 238 -21.09 20.23 8.10
C ILE A 238 -22.29 19.33 8.37
N LEU A 239 -22.95 19.47 9.53
CA LEU A 239 -24.12 18.66 9.89
C LEU A 239 -25.26 18.78 8.87
N GLU A 240 -25.54 19.99 8.39
CA GLU A 240 -26.58 20.27 7.39
C GLU A 240 -26.30 19.60 6.04
N ASN A 241 -25.03 19.32 5.72
CA ASN A 241 -24.61 18.81 4.42
C ASN A 241 -24.18 17.33 4.43
N LEU A 242 -24.23 16.62 5.56
CA LEU A 242 -23.80 15.21 5.65
C LEU A 242 -24.57 14.26 4.72
N ASN A 243 -25.80 14.61 4.34
CA ASN A 243 -26.63 13.85 3.42
C ASN A 243 -26.50 14.29 1.95
N ASP A 244 -25.60 15.23 1.63
CA ASP A 244 -25.33 15.70 0.28
C ASP A 244 -24.11 15.00 -0.33
N GLU A 245 -24.26 14.46 -1.54
CA GLU A 245 -23.14 13.87 -2.26
C GLU A 245 -22.06 14.90 -2.61
N GLU A 246 -22.45 16.11 -2.99
CA GLU A 246 -21.49 17.12 -3.46
C GLU A 246 -20.58 17.57 -2.32
N PHE A 247 -21.13 17.72 -1.11
CA PHE A 247 -20.34 17.87 0.11
C PHE A 247 -19.23 16.83 0.20
N TRP A 248 -19.54 15.53 0.13
CA TRP A 248 -18.54 14.47 0.23
C TRP A 248 -17.52 14.45 -0.92
N ARG A 249 -17.90 14.90 -2.12
CA ARG A 249 -16.95 15.05 -3.24
C ARG A 249 -15.97 16.19 -2.98
N LYS A 250 -16.48 17.32 -2.47
CA LYS A 250 -15.71 18.49 -2.07
C LYS A 250 -14.66 18.14 -1.00
N GLN A 251 -15.03 17.29 -0.03
CA GLN A 251 -14.11 16.78 1.00
C GLN A 251 -12.88 16.04 0.45
N ILE A 252 -12.93 15.55 -0.80
CA ILE A 252 -11.77 14.94 -1.47
C ILE A 252 -11.06 15.94 -2.38
N ARG A 253 -11.82 16.65 -3.23
CA ARG A 253 -11.24 17.51 -4.28
C ARG A 253 -10.61 18.79 -3.74
N GLU A 254 -11.15 19.34 -2.66
CA GLU A 254 -10.69 20.60 -2.09
C GLU A 254 -9.81 20.40 -0.85
N ASN A 255 -9.58 19.15 -0.45
CA ASN A 255 -8.75 18.85 0.71
C ASN A 255 -7.29 19.26 0.44
N LYS A 256 -6.83 20.26 1.17
CA LYS A 256 -5.48 20.83 1.00
C LYS A 256 -4.35 19.85 1.24
N ILE A 257 -4.53 18.93 2.18
CA ILE A 257 -3.48 17.97 2.56
C ILE A 257 -3.30 16.97 1.42
N ILE A 258 -4.41 16.51 0.85
CA ILE A 258 -4.41 15.65 -0.34
C ILE A 258 -3.83 16.42 -1.54
N ASN A 259 -4.34 17.62 -1.83
CA ASN A 259 -3.91 18.41 -2.99
C ASN A 259 -2.41 18.73 -2.95
N LYS A 260 -1.87 19.07 -1.78
CA LYS A 260 -0.43 19.28 -1.59
C LYS A 260 0.43 18.07 -2.00
N GLU A 261 -0.06 16.85 -1.78
CA GLU A 261 0.66 15.65 -2.20
C GLU A 261 0.36 15.27 -3.66
N LEU A 262 -0.87 15.50 -4.15
CA LEU A 262 -1.22 15.31 -5.56
C LEU A 262 -0.43 16.23 -6.48
N ASP A 263 -0.18 17.48 -6.09
CA ASP A 263 0.60 18.45 -6.86
C ASP A 263 2.01 17.96 -7.17
N LYS A 264 2.56 17.13 -6.28
CA LYS A 264 3.90 16.54 -6.41
C LYS A 264 3.95 15.27 -7.25
N ILE A 265 2.82 14.78 -7.76
CA ILE A 265 2.81 13.62 -8.66
C ILE A 265 3.14 14.08 -10.08
N GLU A 266 4.13 13.44 -10.70
CA GLU A 266 4.55 13.80 -12.07
C GLU A 266 3.55 13.34 -13.14
N TYR A 267 2.81 12.26 -12.87
CA TYR A 267 1.85 11.63 -13.79
C TYR A 267 0.43 12.17 -13.58
N PRO A 268 -0.09 13.07 -14.44
CA PRO A 268 -1.41 13.68 -14.24
C PRO A 268 -2.54 12.64 -14.24
N GLU A 269 -2.40 11.55 -15.01
CA GLU A 269 -3.42 10.51 -15.07
C GLU A 269 -3.53 9.72 -13.76
N ILE A 270 -2.48 9.70 -12.93
CA ILE A 270 -2.55 9.09 -11.59
C ILE A 270 -3.37 9.99 -10.67
N LYS A 271 -3.18 11.32 -10.72
CA LYS A 271 -3.90 12.28 -9.89
C LYS A 271 -5.42 12.13 -10.05
N GLU A 272 -5.89 12.19 -11.29
CA GLU A 272 -7.30 12.05 -11.63
C GLU A 272 -7.85 10.68 -11.20
N LYS A 273 -7.10 9.61 -11.45
CA LYS A 273 -7.52 8.26 -11.06
C LYS A 273 -7.64 8.11 -9.55
N ILE A 274 -6.77 8.74 -8.75
CA ILE A 274 -6.85 8.72 -7.28
C ILE A 274 -8.14 9.42 -6.85
N LEU A 275 -8.35 10.66 -7.30
CA LEU A 275 -9.52 11.48 -6.97
C LEU A 275 -10.82 10.74 -7.33
N GLU A 276 -10.98 10.32 -8.59
CA GLU A 276 -12.17 9.59 -9.05
C GLU A 276 -12.42 8.30 -8.25
N PHE A 277 -11.36 7.54 -7.97
CA PHE A 277 -11.49 6.26 -7.29
C PHE A 277 -11.90 6.43 -5.83
N VAL A 278 -11.28 7.37 -5.11
CA VAL A 278 -11.54 7.60 -3.69
C VAL A 278 -12.85 8.34 -3.50
N GLU A 279 -13.13 9.38 -4.28
CA GLU A 279 -14.40 10.12 -4.26
C GLU A 279 -15.59 9.16 -4.41
N LYS A 280 -15.54 8.28 -5.43
CA LYS A 280 -16.58 7.26 -5.63
C LYS A 280 -16.76 6.34 -4.41
N LYS A 281 -15.71 6.10 -3.65
CA LYS A 281 -15.73 5.23 -2.47
C LYS A 281 -16.29 5.97 -1.26
N VAL A 282 -15.82 7.18 -0.98
CA VAL A 282 -16.33 8.05 0.08
C VAL A 282 -17.83 8.26 -0.08
N VAL A 283 -18.27 8.75 -1.26
CA VAL A 283 -19.70 8.98 -1.54
C VAL A 283 -20.52 7.70 -1.40
N LYS A 284 -19.99 6.56 -1.87
CA LYS A 284 -20.70 5.28 -1.73
C LYS A 284 -20.85 4.84 -0.28
N GLU A 285 -19.83 5.02 0.55
CA GLU A 285 -19.89 4.66 1.97
C GLU A 285 -20.83 5.61 2.70
N ALA A 286 -20.67 6.93 2.55
CA ALA A 286 -21.55 7.93 3.16
C ALA A 286 -23.03 7.73 2.80
N LYS A 287 -23.34 7.40 1.53
CA LYS A 287 -24.71 7.11 1.07
C LYS A 287 -25.43 6.01 1.84
N LYS A 288 -24.69 5.04 2.41
CA LYS A 288 -25.30 3.98 3.22
C LYS A 288 -25.93 4.55 4.49
N ASP A 289 -25.41 5.67 4.96
CA ASP A 289 -25.75 6.28 6.23
C ASP A 289 -26.54 7.59 6.10
N PHE A 290 -26.92 7.99 4.87
CA PHE A 290 -27.72 9.20 4.63
C PHE A 290 -29.02 9.24 5.42
N ILE A 291 -29.68 8.10 5.62
CA ILE A 291 -30.90 8.00 6.45
C ILE A 291 -30.59 8.32 7.92
N TYR A 292 -29.43 7.89 8.43
CA TYR A 292 -29.01 8.22 9.78
C TYR A 292 -28.64 9.69 9.91
N PHE A 293 -27.95 10.27 8.92
CA PHE A 293 -27.68 11.72 8.91
C PHE A 293 -28.96 12.54 8.89
N GLN A 294 -29.95 12.15 8.07
CA GLN A 294 -31.26 12.82 8.01
C GLN A 294 -32.05 12.70 9.31
N THR A 295 -31.94 11.56 10.00
CA THR A 295 -32.63 11.33 11.27
C THR A 295 -31.97 12.10 12.41
N TYR A 296 -30.65 12.03 12.55
CA TYR A 296 -29.94 12.48 13.76
C TYR A 296 -29.37 13.90 13.67
N ALA A 297 -29.04 14.42 12.48
CA ALA A 297 -28.52 15.79 12.38
C ALA A 297 -29.53 16.84 12.88
N PRO A 298 -30.85 16.74 12.60
CA PRO A 298 -31.83 17.67 13.13
C PRO A 298 -31.86 17.72 14.66
N ASP A 299 -31.72 16.58 15.34
CA ASP A 299 -31.73 16.52 16.80
C ASP A 299 -30.57 17.34 17.39
N ILE A 300 -29.39 17.28 16.77
CA ILE A 300 -28.22 18.06 17.18
C ILE A 300 -28.42 19.55 16.87
N LEU A 301 -29.04 19.88 15.73
CA LEU A 301 -29.20 21.25 15.24
C LEU A 301 -30.37 22.01 15.88
N ASN A 302 -31.28 21.31 16.56
CA ASN A 302 -32.46 21.87 17.19
C ASN A 302 -32.20 22.20 18.67
N ASP A 303 -32.32 23.48 19.03
CA ASP A 303 -32.12 23.97 20.39
C ASP A 303 -33.17 23.47 21.40
N GLU A 304 -34.28 22.89 20.91
CA GLU A 304 -35.34 22.31 21.74
C GLU A 304 -35.14 20.81 22.03
N SER A 305 -34.14 20.16 21.42
CA SER A 305 -33.88 18.73 21.63
C SER A 305 -33.42 18.42 23.06
N SER A 306 -33.79 17.24 23.56
CA SER A 306 -33.35 16.82 24.89
C SER A 306 -31.85 16.51 24.92
N GLU A 307 -31.25 16.58 26.11
CA GLU A 307 -29.85 16.20 26.30
C GLU A 307 -29.53 14.80 25.81
N TYR A 308 -30.42 13.85 26.11
CA TYR A 308 -30.28 12.47 25.72
C TYR A 308 -30.31 12.29 24.19
N ASP A 309 -31.22 12.99 23.51
CA ASP A 309 -31.38 12.88 22.05
C ASP A 309 -30.15 13.43 21.34
N VAL A 310 -29.65 14.60 21.77
CA VAL A 310 -28.44 15.22 21.19
C VAL A 310 -27.23 14.31 21.35
N LEU A 311 -26.99 13.77 22.56
CA LEU A 311 -25.86 12.87 22.80
C LEU A 311 -25.97 11.57 22.00
N THR A 312 -27.17 11.02 21.86
CA THR A 312 -27.45 9.82 21.07
C THR A 312 -27.21 10.09 19.59
N ALA A 313 -27.84 11.14 19.05
CA ALA A 313 -27.69 11.58 17.68
C ALA A 313 -26.22 11.83 17.32
N TYR A 314 -25.50 12.52 18.20
CA TYR A 314 -24.08 12.81 18.03
C TYR A 314 -23.24 11.55 17.94
N ARG A 315 -23.45 10.58 18.84
CA ARG A 315 -22.77 9.28 18.80
C ARG A 315 -23.05 8.54 17.50
N GLN A 316 -24.29 8.56 17.02
CA GLN A 316 -24.68 7.87 15.79
C GLN A 316 -24.05 8.51 14.55
N ILE A 317 -24.06 9.83 14.44
CA ILE A 317 -23.37 10.54 13.36
C ILE A 317 -21.89 10.18 13.36
N ASN A 318 -21.23 10.19 14.52
CA ASN A 318 -19.81 9.86 14.60
C ASN A 318 -19.49 8.46 14.03
N LEU A 319 -20.29 7.46 14.42
CA LEU A 319 -20.13 6.09 13.88
C LEU A 319 -20.30 6.03 12.36
N CYS A 320 -21.22 6.83 11.82
CA CYS A 320 -21.52 6.88 10.39
C CYS A 320 -20.43 7.59 9.57
N ILE A 321 -19.79 8.63 10.10
CA ILE A 321 -18.74 9.37 9.36
C ILE A 321 -17.36 8.70 9.41
N LEU A 322 -17.11 7.81 10.37
CA LEU A 322 -15.80 7.18 10.56
C LEU A 322 -15.26 6.49 9.30
N ILE A 323 -16.10 5.69 8.64
CA ILE A 323 -15.71 4.96 7.43
C ILE A 323 -15.42 5.88 6.25
N PRO A 324 -16.30 6.82 5.85
CA PRO A 324 -15.98 7.75 4.77
C PRO A 324 -14.77 8.64 5.08
N CYS A 325 -14.58 9.11 6.32
CA CYS A 325 -13.40 9.88 6.72
C CYS A 325 -12.10 9.05 6.60
N ALA A 326 -12.11 7.79 7.02
CA ALA A 326 -10.98 6.89 6.80
C ALA A 326 -10.59 6.79 5.31
N ARG A 327 -11.56 6.88 4.39
CA ARG A 327 -11.29 6.87 2.94
C ARG A 327 -10.65 8.16 2.43
N ILE A 328 -10.76 9.27 3.16
CA ILE A 328 -10.05 10.51 2.83
C ILE A 328 -8.54 10.31 3.04
N SER A 329 -8.13 9.69 4.15
CA SER A 329 -6.73 9.29 4.39
C SER A 329 -6.18 8.33 3.32
N ASP A 330 -7.03 7.48 2.73
CA ASP A 330 -6.62 6.62 1.62
C ASP A 330 -6.15 7.42 0.38
N ALA A 331 -6.80 8.55 0.06
CA ALA A 331 -6.35 9.42 -1.05
C ALA A 331 -4.97 10.02 -0.78
N TYR A 332 -4.73 10.49 0.45
CA TYR A 332 -3.42 11.01 0.86
C TYR A 332 -2.33 9.95 0.72
N THR A 333 -2.58 8.73 1.21
CA THR A 333 -1.62 7.62 1.13
C THR A 333 -1.32 7.25 -0.32
N LEU A 334 -2.36 7.12 -1.15
CA LEU A 334 -2.19 6.86 -2.58
C LEU A 334 -1.37 7.97 -3.25
N ALA A 335 -1.61 9.24 -2.93
CA ALA A 335 -0.84 10.34 -3.48
C ALA A 335 0.65 10.26 -3.09
N ARG A 336 0.94 9.96 -1.82
CA ARG A 336 2.33 9.76 -1.34
C ARG A 336 3.05 8.61 -2.02
N MET A 337 2.35 7.53 -2.39
CA MET A 337 2.96 6.42 -3.12
C MET A 337 3.49 6.81 -4.50
N PHE A 338 3.09 7.94 -5.07
CA PHE A 338 3.43 8.37 -6.45
C PHE A 338 4.08 9.75 -6.54
N LYS A 339 4.26 10.46 -5.42
CA LYS A 339 4.87 11.79 -5.44
C LYS A 339 6.36 11.74 -5.76
N LYS A 340 6.86 12.89 -6.20
CA LYS A 340 8.28 13.25 -6.26
C LYS A 340 8.63 14.13 -5.08
N PHE A 341 9.77 13.85 -4.45
CA PHE A 341 10.29 14.59 -3.32
C PHE A 341 11.23 15.70 -3.84
N ASN A 342 11.09 16.91 -3.29
CA ASN A 342 12.09 17.94 -3.47
C ASN A 342 13.24 17.68 -2.48
N MET A 343 14.33 17.06 -2.96
CA MET A 343 15.45 16.64 -2.12
C MET A 343 16.27 17.83 -1.60
N GLU A 344 16.32 18.93 -2.34
CA GLU A 344 16.96 20.18 -1.89
C GLU A 344 16.16 20.81 -0.75
N GLU A 345 14.83 20.88 -0.88
CA GLU A 345 13.98 21.36 0.22
C GLU A 345 14.08 20.45 1.45
N LEU A 346 14.15 19.13 1.25
CA LEU A 346 14.35 18.19 2.36
C LEU A 346 15.73 18.35 3.00
N GLN A 347 16.77 18.68 2.25
CA GLN A 347 18.10 18.95 2.77
C GLN A 347 18.14 20.26 3.57
N GLU A 348 17.52 21.32 3.04
CA GLU A 348 17.49 22.64 3.65
C GLU A 348 16.64 22.65 4.92
N LYS A 349 15.41 22.13 4.81
CA LYS A 349 14.44 22.25 5.88
C LYS A 349 14.42 21.01 6.74
N GLY A 350 14.59 19.84 6.14
CA GLY A 350 14.25 18.55 6.72
C GLY A 350 15.35 17.90 7.56
N TYR A 351 16.42 17.44 6.93
CA TYR A 351 17.57 16.82 7.60
C TYR A 351 18.77 16.75 6.66
N VAL A 352 19.96 16.72 7.26
CA VAL A 352 21.24 16.63 6.53
C VAL A 352 21.37 15.25 5.88
N GLY A 353 21.73 15.22 4.59
CA GLY A 353 21.94 13.99 3.83
C GLY A 353 20.73 13.56 3.00
N ALA A 354 19.64 14.34 3.00
CA ALA A 354 18.47 14.04 2.19
C ALA A 354 18.81 13.94 0.68
N THR A 355 19.73 14.77 0.17
CA THR A 355 20.15 14.73 -1.26
C THR A 355 20.82 13.42 -1.69
N ASP A 356 21.20 12.56 -0.75
CA ASP A 356 21.74 11.22 -1.02
C ASP A 356 20.63 10.15 -1.16
N GLN A 357 19.37 10.53 -1.17
CA GLN A 357 18.23 9.61 -1.30
C GLN A 357 17.52 9.77 -2.65
N PRO A 358 16.74 8.76 -3.11
CA PRO A 358 15.97 8.90 -4.33
C PRO A 358 14.85 9.94 -4.18
N ASP A 359 14.64 10.73 -5.22
CA ASP A 359 13.57 11.71 -5.33
C ASP A 359 12.20 11.08 -5.64
N GLU A 360 12.14 9.78 -5.94
CA GLU A 360 10.91 9.02 -6.15
C GLU A 360 10.85 7.75 -5.29
N ALA A 361 9.65 7.42 -4.81
CA ALA A 361 9.41 6.19 -4.06
C ALA A 361 9.30 4.96 -4.98
N ARG A 362 10.40 4.22 -5.16
CA ARG A 362 10.47 3.07 -6.08
C ARG A 362 10.18 1.73 -5.40
N ASN A 363 10.53 1.62 -4.13
CA ASN A 363 10.39 0.42 -3.30
C ASN A 363 9.53 0.80 -2.09
N ILE A 364 8.26 0.43 -2.11
CA ILE A 364 7.27 0.93 -1.14
C ILE A 364 6.76 -0.22 -0.27
N ILE A 365 6.68 0.02 1.03
CA ILE A 365 5.93 -0.81 1.97
C ILE A 365 4.77 0.02 2.52
N VAL A 366 3.59 -0.57 2.58
CA VAL A 366 2.41 0.01 3.22
C VAL A 366 1.99 -0.93 4.33
N TYR A 367 1.89 -0.40 5.55
CA TYR A 367 1.39 -1.12 6.71
C TYR A 367 0.16 -0.38 7.25
N ALA A 368 -1.00 -1.03 7.12
CA ALA A 368 -2.29 -0.41 7.40
C ALA A 368 -3.31 -1.47 7.84
N GLY A 369 -4.44 -1.03 8.39
CA GLY A 369 -5.64 -1.82 8.56
C GLY A 369 -6.03 -2.50 7.24
N ASN A 370 -6.55 -3.72 7.31
CA ASN A 370 -6.85 -4.51 6.12
C ASN A 370 -7.89 -3.82 5.21
N ALA A 371 -8.78 -3.01 5.80
CA ALA A 371 -9.76 -2.21 5.06
C ALA A 371 -9.11 -1.14 4.15
N HIS A 372 -8.03 -0.49 4.60
CA HIS A 372 -7.20 0.44 3.82
C HIS A 372 -6.39 -0.33 2.76
N SER A 373 -5.72 -1.40 3.20
CA SER A 373 -4.92 -2.28 2.33
C SER A 373 -5.70 -2.84 1.14
N GLU A 374 -6.96 -3.25 1.34
CA GLU A 374 -7.83 -3.68 0.25
C GLU A 374 -8.14 -2.57 -0.76
N MET A 375 -8.27 -1.34 -0.29
CA MET A 375 -8.52 -0.19 -1.16
C MET A 375 -7.30 0.07 -2.05
N TYR A 376 -6.10 0.07 -1.46
CA TYR A 376 -4.84 0.22 -2.17
C TYR A 376 -4.64 -0.87 -3.23
N ARG A 377 -4.83 -2.15 -2.85
CA ARG A 377 -4.76 -3.28 -3.80
C ARG A 377 -5.73 -3.10 -4.97
N LYS A 378 -6.98 -2.71 -4.70
CA LYS A 378 -8.01 -2.49 -5.74
C LYS A 378 -7.64 -1.32 -6.65
N PHE A 379 -7.07 -0.25 -6.11
CA PHE A 379 -6.61 0.88 -6.90
C PHE A 379 -5.45 0.48 -7.82
N LEU A 380 -4.38 -0.08 -7.25
CA LEU A 380 -3.19 -0.50 -7.98
C LEU A 380 -3.54 -1.48 -9.11
N GLU A 381 -4.26 -2.56 -8.81
CA GLU A 381 -4.60 -3.59 -9.79
C GLU A 381 -5.59 -3.09 -10.86
N LYS A 382 -6.66 -2.40 -10.45
CA LYS A 382 -7.80 -2.11 -11.35
C LYS A 382 -7.76 -0.75 -12.01
N LYS A 383 -7.04 0.22 -11.44
CA LYS A 383 -6.96 1.60 -11.97
C LYS A 383 -5.61 1.87 -12.62
N LEU A 384 -4.54 1.34 -12.05
CA LEU A 384 -3.18 1.56 -12.54
C LEU A 384 -2.57 0.37 -13.29
N GLY A 385 -3.20 -0.81 -13.23
CA GLY A 385 -2.72 -2.00 -13.95
C GLY A 385 -1.44 -2.60 -13.36
N PHE A 386 -1.22 -2.43 -12.05
CA PHE A 386 -0.16 -3.14 -11.36
C PHE A 386 -0.43 -4.65 -11.37
N GLU A 387 0.62 -5.42 -11.59
CA GLU A 387 0.59 -6.87 -11.50
C GLU A 387 0.79 -7.30 -10.05
N LYS A 388 -0.16 -8.07 -9.49
CA LYS A 388 0.05 -8.76 -8.22
C LYS A 388 0.93 -10.00 -8.44
N ILE A 389 2.20 -9.88 -8.05
CA ILE A 389 3.23 -10.91 -8.23
C ILE A 389 3.07 -12.05 -7.21
N ASN A 390 2.86 -11.70 -5.94
CA ASN A 390 2.72 -12.68 -4.87
C ASN A 390 1.77 -12.21 -3.76
N HIS A 391 1.33 -13.15 -2.93
CA HIS A 391 0.58 -12.85 -1.72
C HIS A 391 0.71 -13.96 -0.67
N ALA A 392 0.53 -13.60 0.59
CA ALA A 392 0.37 -14.50 1.72
C ALA A 392 -0.71 -14.00 2.67
N GLY A 393 -1.10 -14.88 3.58
CA GLY A 393 -2.22 -14.64 4.47
C GLY A 393 -3.55 -14.59 3.72
N ASN A 394 -4.48 -13.84 4.27
CA ASN A 394 -5.89 -13.96 3.93
C ASN A 394 -6.45 -12.68 3.30
N LEU A 395 -6.59 -12.69 1.97
CA LEU A 395 -7.07 -11.55 1.19
C LEU A 395 -8.59 -11.44 1.06
N LYS A 396 -9.36 -12.42 1.54
CA LYS A 396 -10.78 -12.57 1.18
C LYS A 396 -11.76 -12.66 2.35
N LYS A 397 -11.30 -12.80 3.60
CA LYS A 397 -12.27 -12.98 4.70
C LYS A 397 -12.94 -11.67 5.07
N ASN A 398 -14.26 -11.78 5.18
CA ASN A 398 -15.03 -11.00 6.10
C ASN A 398 -14.51 -11.30 7.53
N PRO A 399 -14.11 -10.30 8.34
CA PRO A 399 -13.60 -10.51 9.70
C PRO A 399 -14.53 -11.34 10.59
N TYR A 400 -15.84 -11.37 10.27
CA TYR A 400 -16.86 -12.09 11.03
C TYR A 400 -16.96 -13.61 10.75
N PHE A 401 -16.33 -14.14 9.70
CA PHE A 401 -16.43 -15.57 9.37
C PHE A 401 -15.05 -16.26 9.35
N PRO A 402 -14.70 -17.04 10.38
CA PRO A 402 -13.45 -17.81 10.40
C PRO A 402 -13.53 -18.95 9.37
N VAL A 403 -12.89 -18.78 8.22
CA VAL A 403 -12.49 -19.95 7.41
C VAL A 403 -11.39 -20.69 8.18
N SER A 404 -11.34 -22.00 8.05
CA SER A 404 -10.45 -22.96 8.74
C SER A 404 -8.93 -22.77 8.58
N SER A 405 -8.43 -21.59 8.17
CA SER A 405 -7.01 -21.27 8.35
C SER A 405 -6.80 -20.85 9.80
N HIS A 406 -6.00 -21.61 10.53
CA HIS A 406 -5.80 -21.48 11.98
C HIS A 406 -5.22 -20.12 12.44
N TYR A 407 -4.71 -19.29 11.51
CA TYR A 407 -4.03 -18.03 11.85
C TYR A 407 -4.69 -16.82 11.17
N LYS A 408 -5.05 -15.80 11.97
CA LYS A 408 -5.64 -14.52 11.54
C LYS A 408 -4.60 -13.40 11.46
N ASN A 409 -3.61 -13.41 12.34
CA ASN A 409 -2.58 -12.38 12.54
C ASN A 409 -1.19 -12.98 12.33
N CYS A 410 -1.06 -13.78 11.27
CA CYS A 410 0.19 -14.43 10.90
C CYS A 410 0.33 -14.51 9.38
N ILE A 411 1.51 -14.18 8.88
CA ILE A 411 1.86 -14.31 7.47
C ILE A 411 2.92 -15.39 7.33
N ASP A 412 2.56 -16.45 6.60
CA ASP A 412 3.47 -17.51 6.15
C ASP A 412 4.35 -16.99 5.01
N MET A 413 5.61 -16.68 5.34
CA MET A 413 6.62 -16.16 4.44
C MET A 413 7.33 -17.25 3.66
N ARG A 414 7.17 -18.54 3.97
CA ARG A 414 7.75 -19.66 3.19
C ARG A 414 7.25 -19.69 1.74
N LYS A 415 6.08 -19.08 1.48
CA LYS A 415 5.50 -18.89 0.13
C LYS A 415 6.10 -17.72 -0.63
N PHE A 416 6.85 -16.88 0.06
CA PHE A 416 7.75 -15.90 -0.50
C PHE A 416 9.13 -16.57 -0.60
N THR A 417 9.83 -16.44 -1.73
CA THR A 417 11.22 -16.93 -1.77
C THR A 417 12.09 -16.04 -0.85
N PRO A 418 13.14 -16.56 -0.20
CA PRO A 418 14.05 -15.80 0.69
C PRO A 418 14.59 -14.49 0.14
N ASP A 419 14.65 -14.43 -1.19
CA ASP A 419 15.01 -13.23 -1.92
C ASP A 419 13.87 -12.17 -1.89
N THR A 420 12.60 -12.56 -2.03
CA THR A 420 11.49 -11.72 -2.53
C THR A 420 11.40 -10.25 -2.16
N ILE A 421 11.56 -9.81 -0.91
CA ILE A 421 11.30 -8.40 -0.55
C ILE A 421 12.41 -7.52 -1.13
N PHE A 422 12.18 -6.95 -2.31
CA PHE A 422 13.17 -6.17 -3.06
C PHE A 422 14.42 -6.96 -3.51
N SER A 423 14.33 -8.29 -3.68
CA SER A 423 15.47 -9.07 -4.21
C SER A 423 15.75 -8.92 -5.69
N ASP A 424 14.76 -8.56 -6.49
CA ASP A 424 14.86 -8.60 -7.93
C ASP A 424 14.26 -7.33 -8.52
N TRP A 425 14.98 -6.67 -9.43
CA TRP A 425 14.52 -5.49 -10.14
C TRP A 425 14.86 -5.56 -11.64
N PRO A 426 13.85 -5.68 -12.53
CA PRO A 426 12.44 -5.96 -12.23
C PRO A 426 12.26 -7.35 -11.59
N PRO A 427 11.10 -7.66 -10.99
CA PRO A 427 10.84 -8.97 -10.43
C PRO A 427 10.97 -10.08 -11.48
N LYS A 428 11.71 -11.15 -11.18
CA LYS A 428 11.97 -12.28 -12.11
C LYS A 428 10.70 -12.84 -12.75
N PHE A 429 9.59 -12.79 -12.02
CA PHE A 429 8.30 -13.37 -12.37
C PHE A 429 7.28 -12.37 -12.91
N SER A 430 7.71 -11.18 -13.37
CA SER A 430 6.80 -10.26 -14.06
C SER A 430 6.33 -10.84 -15.40
N ILE A 431 5.12 -10.47 -15.86
CA ILE A 431 4.65 -10.88 -17.19
C ILE A 431 5.65 -10.46 -18.29
N SER A 432 6.21 -9.25 -18.21
CA SER A 432 7.19 -8.76 -19.19
C SER A 432 8.41 -9.67 -19.27
N SER A 433 9.02 -10.01 -18.13
CA SER A 433 10.22 -10.86 -18.10
C SER A 433 9.94 -12.29 -18.59
N LEU A 434 8.76 -12.84 -18.25
CA LEU A 434 8.35 -14.17 -18.72
C LEU A 434 8.11 -14.18 -20.24
N VAL A 435 7.47 -13.14 -20.79
CA VAL A 435 7.25 -13.00 -22.24
C VAL A 435 8.58 -12.85 -22.98
N GLU A 436 9.48 -12.02 -22.46
CA GLU A 436 10.81 -11.82 -23.03
C GLU A 436 11.59 -13.15 -23.09
N LYS A 437 11.59 -13.92 -21.99
CA LYS A 437 12.21 -15.24 -21.93
C LYS A 437 11.57 -16.25 -22.90
N LEU A 438 10.26 -16.17 -23.15
CA LEU A 438 9.58 -17.01 -24.15
C LEU A 438 10.00 -16.65 -25.58
N ILE A 439 10.17 -15.37 -25.89
CA ILE A 439 10.55 -14.87 -27.23
C ILE A 439 11.96 -15.33 -27.59
N TYR A 440 12.95 -15.11 -26.72
CA TYR A 440 14.35 -15.42 -27.01
C TYR A 440 14.71 -16.90 -26.83
N GLY A 441 13.72 -17.80 -26.74
CA GLY A 441 13.79 -19.09 -26.06
C GLY A 441 14.92 -20.05 -26.45
N THR A 442 16.05 -19.86 -25.77
CA THR A 442 17.18 -20.80 -25.65
C THR A 442 17.39 -21.27 -24.21
N GLN A 443 16.59 -20.80 -23.25
CA GLN A 443 16.78 -21.07 -21.83
C GLN A 443 15.94 -22.24 -21.32
N THR A 444 16.54 -23.03 -20.44
CA THR A 444 15.81 -24.01 -19.63
C THR A 444 14.82 -23.29 -18.71
N TRP A 445 13.64 -23.88 -18.57
CA TRP A 445 12.57 -23.34 -17.74
C TRP A 445 12.50 -24.11 -16.42
N THR A 446 12.66 -23.39 -15.32
CA THR A 446 12.55 -23.97 -13.97
C THR A 446 11.11 -24.38 -13.68
N ILE A 447 10.92 -25.31 -12.73
CA ILE A 447 9.59 -25.73 -12.27
C ILE A 447 8.81 -24.52 -11.71
N THR A 448 9.51 -23.62 -11.00
CA THR A 448 8.94 -22.39 -10.44
C THR A 448 8.40 -21.47 -11.53
N GLU A 449 9.17 -21.19 -12.59
CA GLU A 449 8.70 -20.32 -13.69
C GLU A 449 7.49 -20.92 -14.40
N LYS A 450 7.49 -22.23 -14.67
CA LYS A 450 6.34 -22.92 -15.28
C LYS A 450 5.10 -22.83 -14.39
N SER A 451 5.27 -22.99 -13.08
CA SER A 451 4.19 -22.86 -12.09
C SER A 451 3.65 -21.43 -12.04
N VAL A 452 4.53 -20.42 -12.07
CA VAL A 452 4.17 -19.00 -12.12
C VAL A 452 3.36 -18.67 -13.36
N ILE A 453 3.81 -19.08 -14.57
CA ILE A 453 3.07 -18.84 -15.81
C ILE A 453 1.65 -19.43 -15.73
N ASN A 454 1.54 -20.68 -15.27
CA ASN A 454 0.23 -21.32 -15.09
C ASN A 454 -0.65 -20.54 -14.11
N ARG A 455 -0.09 -20.10 -12.98
CA ARG A 455 -0.81 -19.32 -11.96
C ARG A 455 -1.28 -17.96 -12.50
N ILE A 456 -0.43 -17.27 -13.27
CA ILE A 456 -0.79 -15.98 -13.91
C ILE A 456 -1.96 -16.18 -14.88
N ILE A 457 -1.89 -17.19 -15.75
CA ILE A 457 -2.94 -17.50 -16.73
C ILE A 457 -4.24 -17.89 -16.02
N GLU A 458 -4.18 -18.76 -14.99
CA GLU A 458 -5.34 -19.20 -14.23
C GLU A 458 -6.05 -18.04 -13.52
N ASN A 459 -5.28 -17.16 -12.87
CA ASN A 459 -5.82 -16.06 -12.07
C ASN A 459 -6.42 -14.94 -12.92
N ASN A 460 -5.86 -14.65 -14.10
CA ASN A 460 -6.26 -13.50 -14.91
C ASN A 460 -7.26 -13.85 -16.02
N ILE A 461 -7.11 -15.02 -16.67
CA ILE A 461 -7.95 -15.41 -17.82
C ILE A 461 -9.08 -16.37 -17.40
N GLY A 462 -9.05 -16.88 -16.16
CA GLY A 462 -10.04 -17.83 -15.65
C GLY A 462 -9.93 -19.21 -16.31
N PHE A 463 -8.79 -19.50 -16.94
CA PHE A 463 -8.50 -20.78 -17.58
C PHE A 463 -8.19 -21.84 -16.52
N ARG A 464 -9.21 -22.28 -15.78
CA ARG A 464 -9.04 -23.23 -14.66
C ARG A 464 -8.28 -24.47 -15.12
N LYS A 465 -7.23 -24.83 -14.37
CA LYS A 465 -6.36 -25.98 -14.65
C LYS A 465 -5.46 -25.79 -15.87
N ALA A 466 -4.90 -24.59 -16.07
CA ALA A 466 -3.92 -24.31 -17.11
C ALA A 466 -2.72 -25.27 -17.03
N TYR A 467 -2.37 -25.74 -15.83
CA TYR A 467 -1.33 -26.76 -15.63
C TYR A 467 -1.58 -28.06 -16.43
N ARG A 468 -2.83 -28.37 -16.82
CA ARG A 468 -3.17 -29.55 -17.63
C ARG A 468 -2.80 -29.41 -19.10
N LEU A 469 -2.57 -28.18 -19.58
CA LEU A 469 -2.11 -27.95 -20.95
C LEU A 469 -0.71 -28.53 -21.20
N LYS A 470 0.07 -28.78 -20.13
CA LYS A 470 1.45 -29.28 -20.19
C LYS A 470 2.24 -28.68 -21.36
N PRO A 471 2.30 -27.33 -21.47
CA PRO A 471 2.94 -26.71 -22.62
C PRO A 471 4.41 -27.14 -22.67
N ASP A 472 4.81 -27.68 -23.80
CA ASP A 472 6.22 -27.87 -24.15
C ASP A 472 6.86 -26.50 -24.42
N TYR A 473 7.69 -26.03 -23.49
CA TYR A 473 8.36 -24.73 -23.57
C TYR A 473 9.51 -24.70 -24.59
N SER A 474 9.93 -25.84 -25.14
CA SER A 474 10.86 -25.90 -26.27
C SER A 474 10.14 -25.67 -27.60
N ASN A 475 8.88 -26.12 -27.70
CA ASN A 475 8.06 -25.99 -28.89
C ASN A 475 7.70 -24.51 -29.17
N PRO A 476 8.10 -23.95 -30.33
CA PRO A 476 7.84 -22.54 -30.67
C PRO A 476 6.35 -22.17 -30.66
N VAL A 477 5.46 -23.09 -31.04
CA VAL A 477 4.03 -22.78 -31.12
C VAL A 477 3.39 -22.72 -29.74
N HIS A 478 3.76 -23.63 -28.83
CA HIS A 478 3.35 -23.54 -27.44
C HIS A 478 3.87 -22.26 -26.79
N ARG A 479 5.11 -21.84 -27.07
CA ARG A 479 5.64 -20.54 -26.63
C ARG A 479 4.81 -19.38 -27.19
N GLY A 480 4.47 -19.41 -28.47
CA GLY A 480 3.58 -18.42 -29.09
C GLY A 480 2.21 -18.32 -28.40
N ILE A 481 1.60 -19.46 -28.06
CA ILE A 481 0.35 -19.51 -27.28
C ILE A 481 0.52 -18.85 -25.91
N LEU A 482 1.59 -19.21 -25.19
CA LEU A 482 1.88 -18.65 -23.87
C LEU A 482 2.13 -17.14 -23.91
N ILE A 483 2.86 -16.64 -24.92
CA ILE A 483 3.10 -15.20 -25.13
C ILE A 483 1.77 -14.47 -25.32
N VAL A 484 0.87 -15.01 -26.15
CA VAL A 484 -0.45 -14.41 -26.37
C VAL A 484 -1.26 -14.41 -25.07
N LEU A 485 -1.29 -15.52 -24.34
CA LEU A 485 -2.02 -15.62 -23.06
C LEU A 485 -1.46 -14.63 -22.02
N LEU A 486 -0.15 -14.58 -21.83
CA LEU A 486 0.48 -13.64 -20.90
C LEU A 486 0.25 -12.18 -21.32
N SER A 487 0.32 -11.89 -22.62
CA SER A 487 0.03 -10.55 -23.16
C SER A 487 -1.43 -10.14 -22.94
N LEU A 488 -2.37 -11.09 -23.03
CA LEU A 488 -3.77 -10.86 -22.66
C LEU A 488 -3.94 -10.59 -21.16
N CYS A 489 -3.15 -11.24 -20.29
CA CYS A 489 -3.12 -10.93 -18.86
C CYS A 489 -2.62 -9.49 -18.60
N LYS A 490 -1.56 -9.05 -19.28
CA LYS A 490 -0.98 -7.70 -19.12
C LYS A 490 -1.95 -6.59 -19.53
N ASN A 491 -2.66 -6.78 -20.63
CA ASN A 491 -3.50 -5.74 -21.24
C ASN A 491 -4.97 -5.76 -20.80
N ASN A 492 -5.40 -6.71 -19.96
CA ASN A 492 -6.77 -6.81 -19.47
C ASN A 492 -6.81 -7.36 -18.02
N PRO A 493 -6.64 -6.52 -16.98
CA PRO A 493 -6.74 -6.97 -15.58
C PRO A 493 -8.16 -7.42 -15.20
N VAL A 494 -9.16 -7.15 -16.04
CA VAL A 494 -10.48 -7.76 -15.99
C VAL A 494 -10.90 -7.93 -17.44
N SER A 495 -10.86 -9.16 -17.96
CA SER A 495 -11.60 -9.49 -19.19
C SER A 495 -12.99 -8.86 -19.09
N ALA A 496 -13.45 -8.17 -20.14
CA ALA A 496 -14.85 -7.74 -20.26
C ALA A 496 -15.85 -8.91 -20.12
N PHE A 497 -15.36 -10.14 -19.98
CA PHE A 497 -16.11 -11.38 -19.90
C PHE A 497 -16.06 -12.12 -18.54
N PHE A 498 -15.76 -11.51 -17.37
CA PHE A 498 -16.01 -12.19 -16.08
C PHE A 498 -16.52 -11.30 -14.92
N PRO A 499 -17.49 -11.76 -14.08
CA PRO A 499 -18.11 -13.09 -14.07
C PRO A 499 -19.50 -13.11 -14.71
N LEU A 500 -19.77 -14.11 -15.54
CA LEU A 500 -21.11 -14.54 -15.94
C LEU A 500 -21.88 -15.16 -14.76
N LYS A 501 -21.96 -14.45 -13.61
CA LYS A 501 -22.78 -14.85 -12.46
C LYS A 501 -24.26 -14.50 -12.64
N LYS A 502 -24.62 -13.73 -13.68
CA LYS A 502 -26.00 -13.60 -14.18
C LYS A 502 -25.93 -13.56 -15.71
N ARG A 503 -26.51 -14.56 -16.39
CA ARG A 503 -26.36 -14.79 -17.84
C ARG A 503 -27.37 -13.99 -18.67
N PRO A 504 -26.95 -13.19 -19.65
CA PRO A 504 -27.67 -13.04 -20.91
C PRO A 504 -27.15 -14.10 -21.90
N ARG A 505 -28.03 -14.94 -22.47
CA ARG A 505 -27.67 -15.99 -23.45
C ARG A 505 -26.85 -15.49 -24.66
N ARG A 506 -26.90 -14.19 -24.96
CA ARG A 506 -26.20 -13.56 -26.10
C ARG A 506 -24.68 -13.49 -25.92
N GLU A 507 -24.19 -13.17 -24.73
CA GLU A 507 -22.75 -12.99 -24.50
C GLU A 507 -21.99 -14.33 -24.56
N ARG A 508 -22.62 -15.42 -24.11
CA ARG A 508 -22.06 -16.77 -24.22
C ARG A 508 -21.77 -17.16 -25.67
N ARG A 509 -22.68 -16.82 -26.60
CA ARG A 509 -22.48 -17.08 -28.04
C ARG A 509 -21.36 -16.23 -28.65
N ALA A 510 -21.13 -15.03 -28.14
CA ALA A 510 -20.05 -14.17 -28.61
C ALA A 510 -18.68 -14.72 -28.17
N VAL A 511 -18.55 -15.09 -26.90
CA VAL A 511 -17.34 -15.72 -26.36
C VAL A 511 -17.06 -17.06 -27.05
N GLU A 512 -18.04 -17.95 -27.16
CA GLU A 512 -17.88 -19.23 -27.86
C GLU A 512 -17.44 -19.05 -29.33
N ARG A 513 -17.91 -17.99 -30.01
CA ARG A 513 -17.52 -17.67 -31.38
C ARG A 513 -16.09 -17.16 -31.49
N ILE A 514 -15.67 -16.27 -30.58
CA ILE A 514 -14.29 -15.75 -30.53
C ILE A 514 -13.31 -16.87 -30.19
N THR A 515 -13.61 -17.68 -29.16
CA THR A 515 -12.79 -18.83 -28.77
C THR A 515 -12.70 -19.86 -29.89
N ARG A 516 -13.81 -20.13 -30.60
CA ARG A 516 -13.80 -21.02 -31.77
C ARG A 516 -12.98 -20.47 -32.93
N LYS A 517 -13.06 -19.16 -33.20
CA LYS A 517 -12.24 -18.50 -34.23
C LYS A 517 -10.75 -18.55 -33.88
N LEU A 518 -10.37 -18.26 -32.63
CA LEU A 518 -9.01 -18.40 -32.15
C LEU A 518 -8.51 -19.85 -32.28
N LYS A 519 -9.32 -20.83 -31.83
CA LYS A 519 -9.01 -22.25 -31.97
C LYS A 519 -8.78 -22.64 -33.43
N ASN A 520 -9.66 -22.21 -34.33
CA ASN A 520 -9.56 -22.53 -35.75
C ASN A 520 -8.32 -21.87 -36.39
N ASN A 521 -8.04 -20.62 -36.06
CA ASN A 521 -6.84 -19.92 -36.52
C ASN A 521 -5.56 -20.63 -36.03
N PHE A 522 -5.54 -21.09 -34.78
CA PHE A 522 -4.44 -21.91 -34.27
C PHE A 522 -4.30 -23.22 -35.04
N ILE A 523 -5.38 -24.00 -35.19
CA ILE A 523 -5.36 -25.27 -35.93
C ILE A 523 -4.86 -25.06 -37.36
N GLN A 524 -5.28 -23.98 -38.01
CA GLN A 524 -4.88 -23.68 -39.39
C GLN A 524 -3.42 -23.26 -39.47
N ALA A 525 -2.92 -22.47 -38.52
CA ALA A 525 -1.49 -22.15 -38.43
C ALA A 525 -0.63 -23.42 -38.25
N PHE A 526 -1.07 -24.36 -37.39
CA PHE A 526 -0.40 -25.65 -37.18
C PHE A 526 -0.42 -26.56 -38.42
N ARG A 527 -1.52 -26.57 -39.19
CA ARG A 527 -1.61 -27.35 -40.43
C ARG A 527 -0.71 -26.85 -41.56
N ASN A 528 -0.35 -25.56 -41.52
CA ASN A 528 0.50 -24.96 -42.55
C ASN A 528 2.00 -25.03 -42.19
N THR A 529 2.36 -25.57 -41.02
CA THR A 529 3.75 -25.67 -40.53
C THR A 529 4.24 -27.13 -40.38
N MET A 530 3.37 -28.12 -40.57
CA MET A 530 3.73 -29.51 -40.88
C MET A 530 3.60 -29.72 -42.38
#